data_AF-A0A485KFH4-F1
#
_entry.id   AF-A0A485KFH4-F1
#
_cell.length_a   1.000
_cell.length_b   1.000
_cell.length_c   1.000
_cell.angle_alpha   90.00
_cell.angle_beta   90.00
_cell.angle_gamma   90.00
#
_symmetry.space_group_name_H-M   'P 1'
#
loop_
_entity.id
_entity.type
_entity.pdbx_description
1 polymer ?
#
loop_
_entity_poly.entity_id
_entity_poly.type
_entity_poly.pdbx_seq_one_letter_code
_entity_poly.pdbx_strand_id
1 'polypeptide(L)'
;MLFMAPETRHALYTQATAIQPDLEALKIEIVQYAQRRASAPVDLLRAPLFAPTDPAYMIFAWMFMGDWVQGLREVVSLQGDVSTLTLLSSYYNPLASTPNRLEIPTNVAYYCQLCLQYTTTMVFLLTFFALVYAAYARGYIEGFNMFEVNRVGGIVWVGRPFLLLRSLVAILTLATSTVQLQVTGAFTTIHIPTPTGIQWLSTLLAGAETCWLVIVLTDVGLVVTKDLTNSYSLLSSIVGTILSIALSVAQPVRPSFGLARMCDVAQLDFQLTCHAGVIHIGSATRVVQLLVLTSTVVVVCFAFEKWRHPNLKLPTHRLSLLLPAGGHYLYHKDPWIFHETLYLDKASAFMCGLVSVSTPHAVYLLDTKTWRTHVIKIDKSFDPRLLTTHLPDQRRIARSIPLVD
;
A
#
# COMPACT_ATOMS: atom_id res chain seq x y z
N MET A 1 -36.58 21.85 -28.26
CA MET A 1 -35.55 22.05 -29.29
C MET A 1 -34.31 22.59 -28.61
N LEU A 2 -33.23 21.82 -28.57
CA LEU A 2 -31.92 22.34 -28.20
C LEU A 2 -31.47 23.30 -29.30
N PHE A 3 -31.27 24.57 -28.97
CA PHE A 3 -30.67 25.53 -29.90
C PHE A 3 -29.23 25.10 -30.18
N MET A 4 -28.91 24.87 -31.44
CA MET A 4 -27.56 24.53 -31.90
C MET A 4 -27.07 25.68 -32.78
N ALA A 5 -25.90 26.25 -32.45
CA ALA A 5 -25.36 27.39 -33.16
C ALA A 5 -25.20 27.08 -34.66
N PRO A 6 -25.44 28.06 -35.58
CA PRO A 6 -25.28 27.86 -37.01
C PRO A 6 -23.90 27.31 -37.41
N GLU A 7 -22.85 27.78 -36.73
CA GLU A 7 -21.47 27.33 -36.94
C GLU A 7 -21.30 25.84 -36.61
N THR A 8 -21.85 25.38 -35.49
CA THR A 8 -21.81 23.97 -35.08
C THR A 8 -22.57 23.08 -36.07
N ARG A 9 -23.73 23.54 -36.56
CA ARG A 9 -24.50 22.80 -37.58
C ARG A 9 -23.73 22.66 -38.88
N HIS A 10 -23.07 23.74 -39.32
CA HIS A 10 -22.27 23.70 -40.54
C HIS A 10 -21.06 22.77 -40.38
N ALA A 11 -20.37 22.82 -39.24
CA ALA A 11 -19.25 21.91 -38.94
C ALA A 11 -19.67 20.43 -38.95
N LEU A 12 -20.78 20.08 -38.29
CA LEU A 12 -21.31 18.72 -38.27
C LEU A 12 -21.73 18.24 -39.66
N TYR A 13 -22.38 19.10 -40.45
CA TYR A 13 -22.76 18.78 -41.82
C TYR A 13 -21.54 18.48 -42.69
N THR A 14 -20.49 19.30 -42.60
CA THR A 14 -19.25 19.08 -43.36
C THR A 14 -18.57 17.77 -42.96
N GLN A 15 -18.50 17.46 -41.66
CA GLN A 15 -17.95 16.19 -41.18
C GLN A 15 -18.77 14.98 -41.62
N ALA A 16 -20.11 15.06 -41.54
CA ALA A 16 -21.01 14.00 -41.96
C ALA A 16 -20.87 13.72 -43.47
N THR A 17 -20.80 14.77 -44.29
CA THR A 17 -20.61 14.65 -45.75
C THR A 17 -19.25 14.03 -46.10
N ALA A 18 -18.22 14.33 -45.30
CA ALA A 18 -16.88 13.78 -45.51
C ALA A 18 -16.79 12.27 -45.21
N ILE A 19 -17.51 11.77 -44.21
CA ILE A 19 -17.45 10.36 -43.79
C ILE A 19 -18.49 9.46 -44.46
N GLN A 20 -19.54 10.04 -45.03
CA GLN A 20 -20.57 9.31 -45.76
C GLN A 20 -20.03 8.34 -46.83
N PRO A 21 -19.07 8.70 -47.71
CA PRO A 21 -18.56 7.76 -48.71
C PRO A 21 -17.87 6.52 -48.08
N ASP A 22 -17.21 6.69 -46.93
CA ASP A 22 -16.59 5.57 -46.20
C ASP A 22 -17.65 4.62 -45.63
N LEU A 23 -18.77 5.18 -45.13
CA LEU A 23 -19.91 4.39 -44.65
C LEU A 23 -20.63 3.65 -45.78
N GLU A 24 -20.76 4.28 -46.94
CA GLU A 24 -21.31 3.66 -48.15
C GLU A 24 -20.43 2.49 -48.63
N ALA A 25 -19.11 2.60 -48.52
CA ALA A 25 -18.17 1.54 -48.87
C ALA A 25 -18.32 0.28 -47.99
N LEU A 26 -18.77 0.43 -46.74
CA LEU A 26 -19.06 -0.68 -45.83
C LEU A 26 -20.32 -1.49 -46.23
N LYS A 27 -21.18 -0.93 -47.10
CA LYS A 27 -22.43 -1.54 -47.59
C LYS A 27 -23.30 -2.07 -46.44
N ILE A 28 -23.52 -1.23 -45.44
CA ILE A 28 -24.34 -1.57 -44.27
C ILE A 28 -25.81 -1.68 -44.69
N GLU A 29 -26.44 -2.81 -44.41
CA GLU A 29 -27.81 -3.13 -44.77
C GLU A 29 -28.70 -3.34 -43.53
N ILE A 30 -29.97 -2.96 -43.65
CA ILE A 30 -31.04 -3.41 -42.77
C ILE A 30 -31.75 -4.56 -43.47
N VAL A 31 -32.13 -5.55 -42.66
CA VAL A 31 -32.77 -6.76 -43.15
C VAL A 31 -34.05 -7.06 -42.41
N GLN A 32 -35.00 -7.65 -43.12
CA GLN A 32 -36.27 -8.08 -42.57
C GLN A 32 -36.74 -9.35 -43.27
N TYR A 33 -37.14 -10.35 -42.49
CA TYR A 33 -37.89 -11.48 -43.03
C TYR A 33 -39.32 -11.04 -43.33
N ALA A 34 -39.75 -11.20 -44.57
CA ALA A 34 -41.09 -10.85 -45.00
C ALA A 34 -41.63 -11.86 -46.01
N GLN A 35 -42.96 -11.93 -46.10
CA GLN A 35 -43.66 -12.68 -47.12
C GLN A 35 -44.50 -11.72 -47.93
N ARG A 36 -44.46 -11.85 -49.27
CA ARG A 36 -45.30 -11.01 -50.14
C ARG A 36 -46.81 -11.34 -49.99
N ARG A 37 -47.12 -12.59 -49.60
CA ARG A 37 -48.47 -13.11 -49.29
C ARG A 37 -48.33 -14.20 -48.22
N ALA A 38 -49.38 -14.49 -47.44
CA ALA A 38 -49.33 -15.50 -46.38
C ALA A 38 -48.95 -16.92 -46.84
N SER A 39 -49.14 -17.24 -48.13
CA SER A 39 -48.75 -18.51 -48.74
C SER A 39 -47.42 -18.47 -49.50
N ALA A 40 -46.76 -17.31 -49.58
CA ALA A 40 -45.48 -17.15 -50.24
C ALA A 40 -44.32 -17.62 -49.33
N PRO A 41 -43.19 -18.07 -49.90
CA PRO A 41 -41.99 -18.33 -49.10
C PRO A 41 -41.55 -17.07 -48.33
N VAL A 42 -40.91 -17.29 -47.17
CA VAL A 42 -40.28 -16.21 -46.40
C VAL A 42 -39.03 -15.77 -47.16
N ASP A 43 -39.00 -14.51 -47.57
CA ASP A 43 -37.84 -13.90 -48.21
C ASP A 43 -37.12 -12.98 -47.21
N LEU A 44 -35.78 -12.94 -47.30
CA LEU A 44 -34.97 -11.96 -46.59
C LEU A 44 -34.88 -10.68 -47.43
N LEU A 45 -35.67 -9.68 -47.07
CA LEU A 45 -35.57 -8.35 -47.66
C LEU A 45 -34.32 -7.64 -47.12
N ARG A 46 -33.62 -6.94 -48.01
CA ARG A 46 -32.39 -6.20 -47.72
C ARG A 46 -32.50 -4.80 -48.27
N ALA A 47 -32.09 -3.81 -47.49
CA ALA A 47 -32.06 -2.42 -47.91
C ALA A 47 -30.75 -1.76 -47.42
N PRO A 48 -29.94 -1.17 -48.31
CA PRO A 48 -28.74 -0.43 -47.90
C PRO A 48 -29.14 0.84 -47.13
N LEU A 49 -28.39 1.17 -46.07
CA LEU A 49 -28.69 2.34 -45.24
C LEU A 49 -28.64 3.65 -46.03
N PHE A 50 -27.60 3.83 -46.85
CA PHE A 50 -27.34 5.03 -47.63
C PHE A 50 -27.65 4.79 -49.12
N ALA A 51 -28.90 4.42 -49.41
CA ALA A 51 -29.34 4.18 -50.78
C ALA A 51 -29.47 5.51 -51.56
N PRO A 52 -28.81 5.69 -52.72
CA PRO A 52 -28.97 6.90 -53.55
C PRO A 52 -30.40 7.07 -54.07
N THR A 53 -31.14 5.96 -54.14
CA THR A 53 -32.52 5.90 -54.64
C THR A 53 -33.56 6.38 -53.62
N ASP A 54 -33.20 6.50 -52.34
CA ASP A 54 -34.12 6.96 -51.28
C ASP A 54 -33.46 8.01 -50.37
N PRO A 55 -33.38 9.28 -50.83
CA PRO A 55 -32.79 10.36 -50.03
C PRO A 55 -33.62 10.71 -48.79
N ALA A 56 -34.90 10.34 -48.74
CA ALA A 56 -35.75 10.62 -47.57
C ALA A 56 -35.37 9.72 -46.38
N TYR A 57 -34.86 8.51 -46.65
CA TYR A 57 -34.40 7.59 -45.61
C TYR A 57 -33.10 8.04 -44.91
N MET A 58 -32.37 8.97 -45.49
CA MET A 58 -31.06 9.42 -45.01
C MET A 58 -31.10 9.92 -43.56
N ILE A 59 -32.22 10.48 -43.10
CA ILE A 59 -32.39 10.88 -41.70
C ILE A 59 -32.31 9.68 -40.73
N PHE A 60 -32.95 8.56 -41.08
CA PHE A 60 -32.94 7.34 -40.28
C PHE A 60 -31.59 6.64 -40.36
N ALA A 61 -30.96 6.64 -41.53
CA ALA A 61 -29.61 6.12 -41.71
C ALA A 61 -28.62 6.80 -40.74
N TRP A 62 -28.62 8.14 -40.67
CA TRP A 62 -27.79 8.88 -39.72
C TRP A 62 -28.17 8.64 -38.25
N MET A 63 -29.44 8.47 -37.93
CA MET A 63 -29.85 8.06 -36.58
C MET A 63 -29.26 6.70 -36.20
N PHE A 64 -29.32 5.71 -37.10
CA PHE A 64 -28.74 4.39 -36.86
C PHE A 64 -27.21 4.39 -36.76
N MET A 65 -26.53 5.24 -37.53
CA MET A 65 -25.08 5.43 -37.36
C MET A 65 -24.77 6.09 -36.01
N GLY A 66 -25.61 7.02 -35.56
CA GLY A 66 -25.54 7.58 -34.21
C GLY A 66 -25.67 6.51 -33.12
N ASP A 67 -26.63 5.58 -33.27
CA ASP A 67 -26.81 4.45 -32.36
C ASP A 67 -25.59 3.50 -32.39
N TRP A 68 -25.04 3.23 -33.57
CA TRP A 68 -23.88 2.37 -33.74
C TRP A 68 -22.63 2.94 -33.05
N VAL A 69 -22.35 4.23 -33.24
CA VAL A 69 -21.23 4.91 -32.58
C VAL A 69 -21.39 4.92 -31.06
N GLN A 70 -22.63 4.95 -30.55
CA GLN A 70 -22.93 4.87 -29.12
C GLN A 70 -22.90 3.43 -28.57
N GLY A 71 -22.74 2.42 -29.43
CA GLY A 71 -22.77 1.01 -29.04
C GLY A 71 -24.17 0.50 -28.65
N LEU A 72 -25.23 1.17 -29.13
CA LEU A 72 -26.63 0.75 -28.97
C LEU A 72 -27.09 -0.20 -30.10
N ARG A 73 -26.28 -0.28 -31.15
CA ARG A 73 -26.35 -1.22 -32.27
C ARG A 73 -24.93 -1.66 -32.62
N GLU A 74 -24.80 -2.82 -33.22
CA GLU A 74 -23.55 -3.28 -33.81
C GLU A 74 -23.72 -3.50 -35.31
N VAL A 75 -22.62 -3.39 -36.04
CA VAL A 75 -22.54 -3.75 -37.45
C VAL A 75 -21.65 -4.98 -37.55
N VAL A 76 -22.20 -6.07 -38.11
CA VAL A 76 -21.50 -7.34 -38.25
C VAL A 76 -21.43 -7.70 -39.73
N SER A 77 -20.24 -8.11 -40.18
CA SER A 77 -20.05 -8.65 -41.52
C SER A 77 -20.06 -10.17 -41.46
N LEU A 78 -21.13 -10.77 -41.97
CA LEU A 78 -21.27 -12.21 -42.13
C LEU A 78 -20.65 -12.61 -43.47
N GLN A 79 -19.50 -13.28 -43.41
CA GLN A 79 -18.77 -13.76 -44.59
C GLN A 79 -19.13 -15.22 -44.84
N GLY A 80 -19.91 -15.46 -45.90
CA GLY A 80 -20.15 -16.81 -46.42
C GLY A 80 -19.37 -17.06 -47.70
N ASP A 81 -19.31 -18.32 -48.13
CA ASP A 81 -18.57 -18.74 -49.32
C ASP A 81 -19.08 -18.07 -50.62
N VAL A 82 -20.37 -17.72 -50.66
CA VAL A 82 -21.05 -17.16 -51.84
C VAL A 82 -21.25 -15.65 -51.75
N SER A 83 -21.52 -15.13 -50.55
CA SER A 83 -21.83 -13.72 -50.35
C SER A 83 -21.44 -13.22 -48.97
N THR A 84 -21.03 -11.96 -48.91
CA THR A 84 -20.82 -11.23 -47.67
C THR A 84 -22.01 -10.32 -47.41
N LEU A 85 -22.55 -10.35 -46.19
CA LEU A 85 -23.65 -9.51 -45.74
C LEU A 85 -23.17 -8.65 -44.58
N THR A 86 -23.22 -7.32 -44.73
CA THR A 86 -22.91 -6.39 -43.64
C THR A 86 -24.22 -5.90 -43.04
N LEU A 87 -24.55 -6.37 -41.83
CA LEU A 87 -25.86 -6.21 -41.22
C LEU A 87 -25.79 -5.29 -40.00
N LEU A 88 -26.77 -4.40 -39.88
CA LEU A 88 -27.01 -3.63 -38.66
C LEU A 88 -27.89 -4.43 -37.69
N SER A 89 -27.46 -4.54 -36.43
CA SER A 89 -28.24 -5.21 -35.39
C SER A 89 -29.52 -4.44 -35.04
N SER A 90 -30.45 -5.12 -34.37
CA SER A 90 -31.53 -4.44 -33.64
C SER A 90 -30.94 -3.54 -32.55
N TYR A 91 -31.72 -2.53 -32.14
CA TYR A 91 -31.39 -1.72 -30.98
C TYR A 91 -31.36 -2.61 -29.74
N TYR A 92 -30.32 -2.47 -28.92
CA TYR A 92 -30.26 -3.08 -27.60
C TYR A 92 -29.84 -2.05 -26.56
N ASN A 93 -30.40 -2.19 -25.36
CA ASN A 93 -30.02 -1.34 -24.23
C ASN A 93 -28.67 -1.82 -23.68
N PRO A 94 -27.76 -0.89 -23.31
CA PRO A 94 -26.51 -1.26 -22.67
C PRO A 94 -26.81 -1.91 -21.33
N LEU A 95 -26.27 -3.12 -21.13
CA LEU A 95 -26.37 -3.84 -19.86
C LEU A 95 -25.33 -3.30 -18.89
N ALA A 96 -25.79 -2.62 -17.85
CA ALA A 96 -24.94 -2.27 -16.72
C ALA A 96 -24.81 -3.48 -15.78
N SER A 97 -23.65 -4.13 -15.79
CA SER A 97 -23.32 -5.14 -14.78
C SER A 97 -22.55 -4.49 -13.64
N THR A 98 -23.03 -4.68 -12.41
CA THR A 98 -22.28 -4.29 -11.22
C THR A 98 -21.38 -5.44 -10.79
N PRO A 99 -20.08 -5.21 -10.53
CA PRO A 99 -19.18 -6.25 -10.04
C PRO A 99 -19.75 -6.93 -8.80
N ASN A 100 -19.60 -8.24 -8.71
CA ASN A 100 -20.02 -9.01 -7.54
C ASN A 100 -19.26 -8.51 -6.30
N ARG A 101 -20.00 -8.05 -5.28
CA ARG A 101 -19.38 -7.52 -4.05
C ARG A 101 -18.54 -8.56 -3.33
N LEU A 102 -18.85 -9.85 -3.47
CA LEU A 102 -18.11 -10.95 -2.85
C LEU A 102 -16.73 -11.17 -3.49
N GLU A 103 -16.51 -10.70 -4.72
CA GLU A 103 -15.21 -10.77 -5.41
C GLU A 103 -14.27 -9.64 -5.00
N ILE A 104 -14.78 -8.59 -4.34
CA ILE A 104 -13.98 -7.49 -3.83
C ILE A 104 -13.45 -7.90 -2.44
N PRO A 105 -12.12 -8.03 -2.22
CA PRO A 105 -11.55 -8.55 -0.98
C PRO A 105 -11.57 -7.50 0.15
N THR A 106 -12.75 -7.01 0.50
CA THR A 106 -12.96 -5.99 1.56
C THR A 106 -12.55 -6.50 2.93
N ASN A 107 -12.73 -7.80 3.20
CA ASN A 107 -12.36 -8.42 4.47
C ASN A 107 -10.86 -8.27 4.77
N VAL A 108 -10.00 -8.61 3.81
CA VAL A 108 -8.54 -8.53 4.00
C VAL A 108 -8.09 -7.09 4.20
N ALA A 109 -8.62 -6.16 3.39
CA ALA A 109 -8.33 -4.74 3.54
C ALA A 109 -8.74 -4.21 4.93
N TYR A 110 -9.91 -4.62 5.41
CA TYR A 110 -10.41 -4.24 6.73
C TYR A 110 -9.56 -4.81 7.87
N TYR A 111 -9.17 -6.08 7.82
CA TYR A 111 -8.27 -6.67 8.81
C TYR A 111 -6.89 -5.97 8.83
N CYS A 112 -6.33 -5.68 7.67
CA CYS A 112 -5.09 -4.90 7.56
C CYS A 112 -5.26 -3.51 8.20
N GLN A 113 -6.37 -2.82 7.92
CA GLN A 113 -6.66 -1.51 8.50
C GLN A 113 -6.76 -1.58 10.03
N LEU A 114 -7.44 -2.58 10.60
CA LEU A 114 -7.51 -2.79 12.05
C LEU A 114 -6.12 -3.03 12.66
N CYS A 115 -5.27 -3.82 12.00
CA CYS A 115 -3.89 -4.05 12.45
C CYS A 115 -3.05 -2.76 12.40
N LEU A 116 -3.21 -1.94 11.36
CA LEU A 116 -2.58 -0.62 11.23
C LEU A 116 -3.04 0.35 12.33
N GLN A 117 -4.33 0.34 12.66
CA GLN A 117 -4.86 1.13 13.78
C GLN A 117 -4.27 0.67 15.11
N TYR A 118 -4.31 -0.65 15.38
CA TYR A 118 -3.72 -1.24 16.58
C TYR A 118 -2.24 -0.88 16.76
N THR A 119 -1.43 -1.07 15.72
CA THR A 119 0.01 -0.75 15.75
C THR A 119 0.25 0.73 16.05
N THR A 120 -0.49 1.63 15.41
CA THR A 120 -0.40 3.09 15.66
C THR A 120 -0.78 3.43 17.09
N THR A 121 -1.90 2.90 17.59
CA THR A 121 -2.37 3.12 18.95
C THR A 121 -1.37 2.62 19.99
N MET A 122 -0.78 1.44 19.77
CA MET A 122 0.22 0.88 20.68
C MET A 122 1.50 1.71 20.72
N VAL A 123 2.02 2.17 19.56
CA VAL A 123 3.19 3.05 19.52
C VAL A 123 2.89 4.40 20.21
N PHE A 124 1.68 4.93 20.06
CA PHE A 124 1.25 6.14 20.76
C PHE A 124 1.21 5.94 22.27
N LEU A 125 0.57 4.87 22.76
CA LEU A 125 0.52 4.54 24.19
C LEU A 125 1.92 4.32 24.77
N LEU A 126 2.76 3.57 24.06
CA LEU A 126 4.15 3.34 24.45
C LEU A 126 4.91 4.66 24.60
N THR A 127 4.80 5.56 23.62
CA THR A 127 5.45 6.87 23.66
C THR A 127 4.92 7.70 24.83
N PHE A 128 3.60 7.71 25.03
CA PHE A 128 2.96 8.41 26.15
C PHE A 128 3.48 7.93 27.51
N PHE A 129 3.51 6.63 27.76
CA PHE A 129 4.00 6.09 29.05
C PHE A 129 5.51 6.28 29.23
N ALA A 130 6.31 6.18 28.16
CA ALA A 130 7.73 6.49 28.21
C ALA A 130 7.97 7.96 28.65
N LEU A 131 7.18 8.91 28.13
CA LEU A 131 7.22 10.31 28.54
C LEU A 131 6.78 10.51 30.01
N VAL A 132 5.76 9.78 30.47
CA VAL A 132 5.35 9.79 31.89
C VAL A 132 6.48 9.31 32.79
N TYR A 133 7.17 8.21 32.43
CA TYR A 133 8.35 7.73 33.15
C TYR A 133 9.49 8.75 33.14
N ALA A 134 9.75 9.40 32.01
CA ALA A 134 10.76 10.45 31.89
C ALA A 134 10.46 11.66 32.79
N ALA A 135 9.20 12.10 32.83
CA ALA A 135 8.72 13.18 33.68
C ALA A 135 8.82 12.81 35.17
N TYR A 136 8.40 11.60 35.54
CA TYR A 136 8.53 11.07 36.91
C TYR A 136 10.00 10.99 37.35
N ALA A 137 10.89 10.58 36.45
CA ALA A 137 12.32 10.57 36.68
C ALA A 137 12.94 11.99 36.75
N ARG A 138 12.17 13.07 36.52
CA ARG A 138 12.61 14.48 36.40
C ARG A 138 13.71 14.70 35.36
N GLY A 139 13.63 13.99 34.24
CA GLY A 139 14.61 14.11 33.15
C GLY A 139 15.96 13.44 33.40
N TYR A 140 16.14 12.72 34.51
CA TYR A 140 17.31 11.85 34.72
C TYR A 140 17.14 10.54 33.93
N ILE A 141 17.13 10.65 32.59
CA ILE A 141 17.01 9.54 31.64
C ILE A 141 18.08 9.65 30.56
N GLU A 142 18.35 8.55 29.85
CA GLU A 142 19.21 8.59 28.67
C GLU A 142 18.39 9.04 27.46
N GLY A 143 18.58 10.29 27.03
CA GLY A 143 17.79 10.90 25.96
C GLY A 143 17.96 10.20 24.62
N PHE A 144 19.17 9.70 24.32
CA PHE A 144 19.43 8.99 23.06
C PHE A 144 18.62 7.70 22.95
N ASN A 145 18.41 6.99 24.06
CA ASN A 145 17.61 5.77 24.08
C ASN A 145 16.13 6.03 23.75
N MET A 146 15.63 7.26 23.95
CA MET A 146 14.25 7.61 23.60
C MET A 146 14.01 7.67 22.09
N PHE A 147 15.04 7.90 21.27
CA PHE A 147 14.91 7.83 19.81
C PHE A 147 14.74 6.38 19.30
N GLU A 148 15.10 5.40 20.14
CA GLU A 148 14.96 3.97 19.87
C GLU A 148 13.55 3.43 20.17
N VAL A 149 12.57 4.32 20.40
CA VAL A 149 11.17 3.98 20.70
C VAL A 149 10.54 3.05 19.65
N ASN A 150 10.80 3.29 18.36
CA ASN A 150 10.28 2.47 17.28
C ASN A 150 11.03 1.14 17.13
N ARG A 151 12.34 1.14 17.38
CA ARG A 151 13.22 -0.03 17.17
C ARG A 151 13.18 -1.02 18.32
N VAL A 152 13.18 -0.53 19.55
CA VAL A 152 13.12 -1.37 20.76
C VAL A 152 11.68 -1.46 21.25
N GLY A 153 11.04 -0.32 21.52
CA GLY A 153 9.68 -0.28 22.03
C GLY A 153 8.66 -0.90 21.08
N GLY A 154 8.71 -0.53 19.79
CA GLY A 154 7.84 -1.11 18.76
C GLY A 154 7.97 -2.63 18.66
N ILE A 155 9.20 -3.16 18.66
CA ILE A 155 9.42 -4.61 18.58
C ILE A 155 8.90 -5.34 19.82
N VAL A 156 9.14 -4.80 21.01
CA VAL A 156 8.77 -5.46 22.27
C VAL A 156 7.26 -5.41 22.52
N TRP A 157 6.62 -4.27 22.28
CA TRP A 157 5.23 -4.05 22.65
C TRP A 157 4.22 -4.36 21.54
N VAL A 158 4.61 -4.20 20.28
CA VAL A 158 3.75 -4.45 19.12
C VAL A 158 4.04 -5.81 18.50
N GLY A 159 5.32 -6.16 18.40
CA GLY A 159 5.77 -7.43 17.84
C GLY A 159 6.12 -7.38 16.36
N ARG A 160 7.11 -8.21 15.97
CA ARG A 160 7.67 -8.29 14.61
C ARG A 160 6.59 -8.53 13.52
N PRO A 161 5.63 -9.47 13.67
CA PRO A 161 4.66 -9.75 12.62
C PRO A 161 3.77 -8.56 12.25
N PHE A 162 3.32 -7.80 13.24
CA PHE A 162 2.47 -6.63 13.00
C PHE A 162 3.24 -5.47 12.36
N LEU A 163 4.51 -5.28 12.74
CA LEU A 163 5.39 -4.29 12.09
C LEU A 163 5.74 -4.71 10.65
N LEU A 164 5.92 -6.00 10.38
CA LEU A 164 6.07 -6.52 9.02
C LEU A 164 4.82 -6.26 8.18
N LEU A 165 3.64 -6.60 8.71
CA LEU A 165 2.37 -6.33 8.04
C LEU A 165 2.20 -4.85 7.72
N ARG A 166 2.56 -3.98 8.68
CA ARG A 166 2.53 -2.52 8.51
C ARG A 166 3.41 -2.07 7.33
N SER A 167 4.64 -2.57 7.25
CA SER A 167 5.54 -2.31 6.12
C SER A 167 5.02 -2.87 4.80
N LEU A 168 4.41 -4.06 4.83
CA LEU A 168 3.87 -4.72 3.64
C LEU A 168 2.71 -3.91 3.05
N VAL A 169 1.78 -3.43 3.88
CA VAL A 169 0.67 -2.59 3.39
C VAL A 169 1.19 -1.30 2.78
N ALA A 170 2.23 -0.70 3.36
CA ALA A 170 2.88 0.48 2.79
C ALA A 170 3.49 0.18 1.40
N ILE A 171 4.22 -0.94 1.26
CA ILE A 171 4.78 -1.38 -0.01
C ILE A 171 3.68 -1.66 -1.04
N LEU A 172 2.60 -2.34 -0.66
CA LEU A 172 1.45 -2.60 -1.53
C LEU A 172 0.78 -1.30 -1.98
N THR A 173 0.71 -0.30 -1.09
CA THR A 173 0.17 1.03 -1.40
C THR A 173 1.06 1.75 -2.42
N LEU A 174 2.39 1.74 -2.25
CA LEU A 174 3.34 2.31 -3.22
C LEU A 174 3.40 1.54 -4.55
N ALA A 175 3.04 0.26 -4.54
CA ALA A 175 2.96 -0.59 -5.72
C ALA A 175 1.59 -0.53 -6.45
N THR A 176 0.65 0.26 -5.96
CA THR A 176 -0.71 0.37 -6.49
C THR A 176 -1.03 1.80 -6.90
N SER A 177 -1.63 1.97 -8.08
CA SER A 177 -2.09 3.26 -8.57
C SER A 177 -3.54 3.53 -8.14
N THR A 178 -3.85 4.80 -7.86
CA THR A 178 -5.24 5.22 -7.61
C THR A 178 -5.92 5.50 -8.94
N VAL A 179 -7.01 4.79 -9.19
CA VAL A 179 -7.73 4.84 -10.47
C VAL A 179 -9.18 5.22 -10.22
N GLN A 180 -9.70 6.15 -11.02
CA GLN A 180 -11.12 6.49 -11.03
C GLN A 180 -11.73 6.09 -12.37
N LEU A 181 -12.85 5.37 -12.29
CA LEU A 181 -13.69 5.09 -13.45
C LEU A 181 -14.68 6.25 -13.58
N GLN A 182 -14.63 6.95 -14.70
CA GLN A 182 -15.57 8.01 -15.04
C GLN A 182 -16.37 7.59 -16.28
N VAL A 183 -17.64 7.98 -16.32
CA VAL A 183 -18.48 7.80 -17.51
C VAL A 183 -18.52 9.12 -18.25
N THR A 184 -18.05 9.13 -19.50
CA THR A 184 -18.12 10.29 -20.40
C THR A 184 -18.95 9.93 -21.62
N GLY A 185 -20.20 10.38 -21.65
CA GLY A 185 -21.17 9.97 -22.67
C GLY A 185 -21.54 8.49 -22.54
N ALA A 186 -21.37 7.73 -23.62
CA ALA A 186 -21.60 6.28 -23.65
C ALA A 186 -20.37 5.44 -23.22
N PHE A 187 -19.20 6.07 -23.05
CA PHE A 187 -17.95 5.36 -22.79
C PHE A 187 -17.55 5.44 -21.31
N THR A 188 -17.02 4.33 -20.80
CA THR A 188 -16.33 4.28 -19.52
C THR A 188 -14.85 4.54 -19.75
N THR A 189 -14.33 5.59 -19.11
CA THR A 189 -12.92 5.98 -19.20
C THR A 189 -12.24 5.80 -17.86
N ILE A 190 -10.99 5.35 -17.93
CA ILE A 190 -10.11 5.25 -16.77
C ILE A 190 -9.33 6.56 -16.66
N HIS A 191 -9.55 7.30 -15.58
CA HIS A 191 -8.82 8.51 -15.28
C HIS A 191 -7.85 8.28 -14.12
N ILE A 192 -6.61 8.74 -14.34
CA ILE A 192 -5.61 8.89 -13.29
C ILE A 192 -5.78 10.31 -12.76
N PRO A 193 -6.19 10.50 -11.49
CA PRO A 193 -6.33 11.84 -10.92
C PRO A 193 -5.01 12.61 -11.04
N THR A 194 -5.08 13.90 -11.35
CA THR A 194 -3.89 14.74 -11.27
C THR A 194 -3.37 14.73 -9.83
N PRO A 195 -2.06 14.54 -9.63
CA PRO A 195 -1.52 14.39 -8.28
C PRO A 195 -1.68 15.70 -7.50
N THR A 196 -2.62 15.70 -6.55
CA THR A 196 -2.81 16.79 -5.58
C THR A 196 -1.77 16.69 -4.45
N GLY A 197 -1.62 17.74 -3.64
CA GLY A 197 -0.72 17.73 -2.47
C GLY A 197 -0.97 16.55 -1.52
N ILE A 198 -2.22 16.07 -1.44
CA ILE A 198 -2.60 14.92 -0.61
C ILE A 198 -2.00 13.61 -1.16
N GLN A 199 -1.94 13.43 -2.48
CA GLN A 199 -1.35 12.24 -3.11
C GLN A 199 0.17 12.20 -2.87
N TRP A 200 0.84 13.34 -2.92
CA TRP A 200 2.25 13.46 -2.56
C TRP A 200 2.49 13.12 -1.08
N LEU A 201 1.65 13.64 -0.18
CA LEU A 201 1.73 13.31 1.25
C LEU A 201 1.51 11.82 1.50
N SER A 202 0.56 11.20 0.81
CA SER A 202 0.31 9.75 0.91
C SER A 202 1.53 8.94 0.46
N THR A 203 2.19 9.35 -0.63
CA THR A 203 3.41 8.71 -1.14
C THR A 203 4.57 8.85 -0.15
N LEU A 204 4.76 10.04 0.41
CA LEU A 204 5.80 10.30 1.42
C LEU A 204 5.55 9.49 2.70
N LEU A 205 4.31 9.47 3.18
CA LEU A 205 3.91 8.74 4.38
C LEU A 205 4.07 7.24 4.16
N ALA A 206 3.54 6.69 3.07
CA ALA A 206 3.72 5.27 2.74
C ALA A 206 5.21 4.92 2.55
N GLY A 207 6.00 5.82 1.96
CA GLY A 207 7.45 5.70 1.88
C GLY A 207 8.10 5.60 3.26
N ALA A 208 7.75 6.48 4.19
CA ALA A 208 8.23 6.43 5.57
C ALA A 208 7.81 5.13 6.29
N GLU A 209 6.62 4.62 6.03
CA GLU A 209 6.14 3.36 6.59
C GLU A 209 6.92 2.12 6.06
N THR A 210 7.67 2.24 4.96
CA THR A 210 8.59 1.16 4.54
C THR A 210 9.75 0.97 5.53
N CYS A 211 10.06 1.95 6.39
CA CYS A 211 11.14 1.84 7.37
C CYS A 211 10.92 0.72 8.39
N TRP A 212 9.66 0.32 8.64
CA TRP A 212 9.34 -0.79 9.55
C TRP A 212 9.93 -2.11 9.06
N LEU A 213 10.04 -2.31 7.75
CA LEU A 213 10.72 -3.49 7.20
C LEU A 213 12.20 -3.48 7.57
N VAL A 214 12.86 -2.32 7.45
CA VAL A 214 14.27 -2.15 7.87
C VAL A 214 14.41 -2.43 9.37
N ILE A 215 13.49 -1.92 10.20
CA ILE A 215 13.50 -2.18 11.64
C ILE A 215 13.40 -3.69 11.93
N VAL A 216 12.49 -4.41 11.28
CA VAL A 216 12.36 -5.86 11.50
C VAL A 216 13.58 -6.62 10.98
N LEU A 217 14.11 -6.26 9.81
CA LEU A 217 15.30 -6.90 9.25
C LEU A 217 16.54 -6.69 10.12
N THR A 218 16.73 -5.48 10.64
CA THR A 218 17.83 -5.18 11.57
C THR A 218 17.68 -5.92 12.90
N ASP A 219 16.45 -6.04 13.42
CA ASP A 219 16.16 -6.77 14.66
C ASP A 219 16.28 -8.31 14.52
N VAL A 220 15.98 -8.87 13.35
CA VAL A 220 16.31 -10.28 13.03
C VAL A 220 17.82 -10.44 12.84
N GLY A 221 18.45 -9.47 12.18
CA GLY A 221 19.90 -9.44 11.93
C GLY A 221 20.76 -9.29 13.19
N LEU A 222 20.19 -8.83 14.31
CA LEU A 222 20.90 -8.62 15.59
C LEU A 222 21.75 -9.83 16.03
N VAL A 223 21.27 -11.05 15.76
CA VAL A 223 21.99 -12.30 16.10
C VAL A 223 23.37 -12.35 15.42
N VAL A 224 23.48 -11.78 14.22
CA VAL A 224 24.70 -11.75 13.40
C VAL A 224 25.44 -10.43 13.59
N THR A 225 24.74 -9.30 13.56
CA THR A 225 25.35 -7.97 13.51
C THR A 225 25.80 -7.45 14.88
N LYS A 226 25.16 -7.90 15.97
CA LYS A 226 25.56 -7.66 17.37
C LYS A 226 25.97 -6.19 17.62
N ASP A 227 27.24 -5.96 17.99
CA ASP A 227 27.77 -4.67 18.43
C ASP A 227 27.73 -3.58 17.34
N LEU A 228 27.73 -3.97 16.06
CA LEU A 228 27.66 -3.05 14.93
C LEU A 228 26.25 -2.52 14.67
N THR A 229 25.22 -3.11 15.29
CA THR A 229 23.82 -2.87 14.89
C THR A 229 23.39 -1.44 15.07
N ASN A 230 23.74 -0.81 16.20
CA ASN A 230 23.35 0.57 16.45
C ASN A 230 23.84 1.51 15.34
N SER A 231 25.11 1.40 14.95
CA SER A 231 25.77 2.28 13.99
C SER A 231 25.12 2.31 12.61
N TYR A 232 24.74 1.15 12.05
CA TYR A 232 24.17 1.10 10.69
C TYR A 232 22.63 1.19 10.68
N SER A 233 21.97 0.89 11.80
CA SER A 233 20.50 0.78 11.85
C SER A 233 19.80 2.07 11.44
N LEU A 234 20.15 3.21 12.06
CA LEU A 234 19.57 4.52 11.76
C LEU A 234 19.84 4.92 10.30
N LEU A 235 21.08 4.77 9.85
CA LEU A 235 21.50 5.08 8.48
C LEU A 235 20.69 4.28 7.46
N SER A 236 20.58 2.96 7.65
CA SER A 236 19.85 2.08 6.74
C SER A 236 18.35 2.41 6.65
N SER A 237 17.72 2.86 7.74
CA SER A 237 16.32 3.29 7.71
C SER A 237 16.13 4.62 6.98
N ILE A 238 17.04 5.59 7.18
CA ILE A 238 16.97 6.88 6.48
C ILE A 238 17.19 6.66 4.98
N VAL A 239 18.28 5.96 4.61
CA VAL A 239 18.62 5.69 3.20
C VAL A 239 17.54 4.85 2.53
N GLY A 240 17.05 3.80 3.21
CA GLY A 240 15.99 2.93 2.68
C GLY A 240 14.69 3.69 2.43
N THR A 241 14.29 4.56 3.36
CA THR A 241 13.10 5.40 3.22
C THR A 241 13.23 6.38 2.05
N ILE A 242 14.37 7.08 1.96
CA ILE A 242 14.63 8.05 0.89
C ILE A 242 14.61 7.35 -0.48
N LEU A 243 15.27 6.19 -0.61
CA LEU A 243 15.30 5.44 -1.86
C LEU A 243 13.92 4.90 -2.25
N SER A 244 13.12 4.40 -1.30
CA SER A 244 11.74 3.96 -1.54
C SER A 244 10.86 5.11 -2.04
N ILE A 245 10.96 6.29 -1.42
CA ILE A 245 10.25 7.50 -1.85
C ILE A 245 10.73 7.91 -3.25
N ALA A 246 12.04 8.04 -3.46
CA ALA A 246 12.62 8.47 -4.72
C ALA A 246 12.21 7.55 -5.88
N LEU A 247 12.22 6.23 -5.68
CA LEU A 247 11.77 5.26 -6.68
C LEU A 247 10.28 5.45 -7.03
N SER A 248 9.45 5.70 -6.01
CA SER A 248 8.00 5.87 -6.19
C SER A 248 7.66 7.19 -6.90
N VAL A 249 8.43 8.25 -6.63
CA VAL A 249 8.28 9.56 -7.29
C VAL A 249 8.84 9.55 -8.71
N ALA A 250 10.02 8.96 -8.94
CA ALA A 250 10.66 8.96 -10.25
C ALA A 250 9.96 8.01 -11.24
N GLN A 251 9.43 6.91 -10.75
CA GLN A 251 8.75 5.90 -11.56
C GLN A 251 7.43 5.48 -10.91
N PRO A 252 6.36 6.30 -10.99
CA PRO A 252 5.06 5.95 -10.44
C PRO A 252 4.45 4.76 -11.19
N VAL A 253 3.74 3.89 -10.47
CA VAL A 253 3.01 2.77 -11.07
C VAL A 253 1.87 3.34 -11.91
N ARG A 254 1.78 2.92 -13.17
CA ARG A 254 0.69 3.30 -14.09
C ARG A 254 -0.27 2.12 -14.25
N PRO A 255 -1.58 2.35 -14.20
CA PRO A 255 -2.54 1.31 -14.51
C PRO A 255 -2.41 0.91 -15.99
N SER A 256 -2.62 -0.37 -16.28
CA SER A 256 -2.69 -0.88 -17.65
C SER A 256 -3.99 -1.62 -17.87
N PHE A 257 -4.50 -1.53 -19.10
CA PHE A 257 -5.74 -2.18 -19.52
C PHE A 257 -5.43 -3.12 -20.67
N GLY A 258 -5.62 -4.42 -20.44
CA GLY A 258 -5.57 -5.44 -21.49
C GLY A 258 -6.97 -5.69 -22.00
N LEU A 259 -7.27 -5.30 -23.23
CA LEU A 259 -8.55 -5.57 -23.87
C LEU A 259 -8.48 -6.93 -24.58
N ALA A 260 -9.33 -7.86 -24.17
CA ALA A 260 -9.45 -9.16 -24.80
C ALA A 260 -10.93 -9.53 -24.79
N ARG A 261 -11.61 -9.34 -25.93
CA ARG A 261 -13.03 -9.66 -26.08
C ARG A 261 -13.17 -11.10 -26.54
N MET A 262 -13.40 -12.00 -25.59
CA MET A 262 -13.63 -13.42 -25.86
C MET A 262 -14.90 -13.83 -25.13
N CYS A 263 -15.82 -14.47 -25.85
CA CYS A 263 -17.06 -14.97 -25.27
C CYS A 263 -17.14 -16.46 -25.52
N ASP A 264 -17.20 -17.22 -24.44
CA ASP A 264 -17.37 -18.66 -24.48
C ASP A 264 -18.84 -19.00 -24.26
N VAL A 265 -19.37 -19.88 -25.11
CA VAL A 265 -20.73 -20.40 -24.96
C VAL A 265 -20.70 -21.50 -23.91
N ALA A 266 -20.98 -21.14 -22.65
CA ALA A 266 -21.04 -22.10 -21.56
C ALA A 266 -22.21 -23.07 -21.72
N GLN A 267 -23.36 -22.57 -22.19
CA GLN A 267 -24.51 -23.38 -22.56
C GLN A 267 -25.24 -22.70 -23.72
N LEU A 268 -25.34 -23.41 -24.85
CA LEU A 268 -26.06 -22.93 -26.04
C LEU A 268 -27.47 -22.47 -25.62
N ASP A 269 -27.88 -21.28 -26.07
CA ASP A 269 -29.16 -20.63 -25.76
C ASP A 269 -29.42 -20.20 -24.30
N PHE A 270 -28.56 -20.56 -23.33
CA PHE A 270 -28.81 -20.26 -21.90
C PHE A 270 -27.74 -19.36 -21.26
N GLN A 271 -26.46 -19.53 -21.59
CA GLN A 271 -25.40 -18.81 -20.91
C GLN A 271 -24.19 -18.57 -21.82
N LEU A 272 -23.77 -17.30 -21.87
CA LEU A 272 -22.56 -16.82 -22.51
C LEU A 272 -21.67 -16.18 -21.44
N THR A 273 -20.42 -16.61 -21.34
CA THR A 273 -19.43 -16.02 -20.43
C THR A 273 -18.45 -15.19 -21.25
N CYS A 274 -18.54 -13.87 -21.13
CA CYS A 274 -17.66 -12.95 -21.84
C CYS A 274 -16.57 -12.40 -20.92
N HIS A 275 -15.32 -12.58 -21.34
CA HIS A 275 -14.18 -11.83 -20.85
C HIS A 275 -14.01 -10.63 -21.77
N ALA A 276 -14.09 -9.40 -21.22
CA ALA A 276 -13.89 -8.18 -21.99
C ALA A 276 -12.43 -7.68 -21.92
N GLY A 277 -11.76 -7.93 -20.79
CA GLY A 277 -10.40 -7.49 -20.53
C GLY A 277 -10.04 -7.54 -19.06
N VAL A 278 -8.78 -7.23 -18.76
CA VAL A 278 -8.23 -7.17 -17.40
C VAL A 278 -7.65 -5.78 -17.14
N ILE A 279 -8.00 -5.19 -16.00
CA ILE A 279 -7.43 -3.93 -15.52
C ILE A 279 -6.38 -4.24 -14.46
N HIS A 280 -5.13 -3.92 -14.74
CA HIS A 280 -4.05 -4.00 -13.76
C HIS A 280 -3.82 -2.63 -13.13
N ILE A 281 -4.17 -2.49 -11.84
CA ILE A 281 -3.96 -1.25 -11.07
C ILE A 281 -2.66 -1.24 -10.27
N GLY A 282 -2.06 -2.42 -10.04
CA GLY A 282 -0.84 -2.59 -9.25
C GLY A 282 0.19 -3.46 -9.94
N SER A 283 1.43 -3.43 -9.44
CA SER A 283 2.58 -4.14 -10.01
C SER A 283 3.27 -5.03 -9.00
N ALA A 284 3.23 -6.35 -9.21
CA ALA A 284 4.00 -7.32 -8.42
C ALA A 284 5.51 -7.07 -8.52
N THR A 285 5.99 -6.66 -9.70
CA THR A 285 7.39 -6.28 -9.92
C THR A 285 7.80 -5.13 -9.00
N ARG A 286 6.94 -4.12 -8.81
CA ARG A 286 7.23 -3.00 -7.91
C ARG A 286 7.29 -3.44 -6.44
N VAL A 287 6.43 -4.36 -6.01
CA VAL A 287 6.50 -4.96 -4.67
C VAL A 287 7.85 -5.62 -4.45
N VAL A 288 8.28 -6.48 -5.38
CA VAL A 288 9.58 -7.16 -5.31
C VAL A 288 10.73 -6.15 -5.32
N GLN A 289 10.67 -5.12 -6.17
CA GLN A 289 11.69 -4.05 -6.22
C GLN A 289 11.84 -3.35 -4.87
N LEU A 290 10.75 -2.98 -4.21
CA LEU A 290 10.80 -2.30 -2.90
C LEU A 290 11.32 -3.23 -1.78
N LEU A 291 10.92 -4.50 -1.78
CA LEU A 291 11.42 -5.51 -0.84
C LEU A 291 12.93 -5.77 -1.02
N VAL A 292 13.38 -5.93 -2.26
CA VAL A 292 14.80 -6.15 -2.58
C VAL A 292 15.61 -4.89 -2.28
N LEU A 293 15.12 -3.70 -2.63
CA LEU A 293 15.76 -2.42 -2.36
C LEU A 293 16.00 -2.23 -0.87
N THR A 294 14.95 -2.33 -0.06
CA THR A 294 15.02 -2.16 1.40
C THR A 294 15.97 -3.18 2.02
N SER A 295 15.86 -4.46 1.65
CA SER A 295 16.75 -5.51 2.16
C SER A 295 18.21 -5.29 1.77
N THR A 296 18.47 -4.88 0.52
CA THR A 296 19.82 -4.62 0.02
C THR A 296 20.45 -3.44 0.74
N VAL A 297 19.69 -2.37 1.00
CA VAL A 297 20.17 -1.21 1.77
C VAL A 297 20.63 -1.64 3.17
N VAL A 298 19.87 -2.48 3.86
CA VAL A 298 20.27 -3.02 5.18
C VAL A 298 21.63 -3.72 5.09
N VAL A 299 21.79 -4.62 4.11
CA VAL A 299 23.02 -5.40 3.93
C VAL A 299 24.21 -4.51 3.56
N VAL A 300 24.03 -3.55 2.66
CA VAL A 300 25.09 -2.63 2.22
C VAL A 300 25.53 -1.72 3.37
N CYS A 301 24.58 -1.13 4.12
CA CYS A 301 24.91 -0.32 5.28
C CYS A 301 25.66 -1.12 6.35
N PHE A 302 25.25 -2.36 6.60
CA PHE A 302 25.97 -3.25 7.51
C PHE A 302 27.39 -3.57 7.00
N ALA A 303 27.54 -3.93 5.74
CA ALA A 303 28.85 -4.24 5.16
C ALA A 303 29.79 -3.03 5.19
N PHE A 304 29.26 -1.84 4.92
CA PHE A 304 30.00 -0.58 5.00
C PHE A 304 30.48 -0.28 6.42
N GLU A 305 29.61 -0.39 7.42
CA GLU A 305 30.00 -0.18 8.83
C GLU A 305 30.96 -1.25 9.32
N LYS A 306 30.78 -2.51 8.93
CA LYS A 306 31.72 -3.59 9.26
C LYS A 306 33.10 -3.35 8.65
N TRP A 307 33.17 -2.80 7.45
CA TRP A 307 34.44 -2.44 6.80
C TRP A 307 35.10 -1.23 7.49
N ARG A 308 34.32 -0.22 7.87
CA ARG A 308 34.79 0.99 8.54
C ARG A 308 35.27 0.74 9.98
N HIS A 309 34.55 -0.11 10.72
CA HIS A 309 34.78 -0.36 12.14
C HIS A 309 34.75 -1.87 12.48
N PRO A 310 35.70 -2.68 11.96
CA PRO A 310 35.65 -4.15 12.08
C PRO A 310 35.76 -4.66 13.52
N ASN A 311 36.39 -3.89 14.41
CA ASN A 311 36.65 -4.26 15.80
C ASN A 311 35.76 -3.49 16.79
N LEU A 312 34.64 -2.90 16.34
CA LEU A 312 33.73 -2.20 17.24
C LEU A 312 33.17 -3.19 18.28
N LYS A 313 33.39 -2.87 19.56
CA LYS A 313 32.84 -3.63 20.70
C LYS A 313 32.12 -2.66 21.63
N LEU A 314 30.93 -3.05 22.06
CA LEU A 314 30.16 -2.31 23.06
C LEU A 314 30.76 -2.55 24.45
N PRO A 315 30.55 -1.62 25.41
CA PRO A 315 31.05 -1.83 26.76
C PRO A 315 30.41 -3.05 27.42
N THR A 316 31.29 -3.83 28.05
CA THR A 316 30.95 -5.08 28.71
C THR A 316 30.32 -4.82 30.07
N HIS A 317 29.24 -5.54 30.35
CA HIS A 317 28.55 -5.55 31.63
C HIS A 317 27.93 -6.94 31.82
N ARG A 318 27.47 -7.26 33.04
CA ARG A 318 26.78 -8.52 33.32
C ARG A 318 25.48 -8.59 32.53
N LEU A 319 25.26 -9.73 31.88
CA LEU A 319 24.12 -9.94 31.02
C LEU A 319 22.88 -10.22 31.87
N SER A 320 21.88 -9.34 31.83
CA SER A 320 20.59 -9.57 32.50
C SER A 320 19.56 -10.13 31.54
N LEU A 321 18.85 -11.19 31.96
CA LEU A 321 17.76 -11.80 31.20
C LEU A 321 16.54 -10.88 31.06
N LEU A 322 16.45 -9.82 31.87
CA LEU A 322 15.38 -8.82 31.81
C LEU A 322 15.52 -7.89 30.59
N LEU A 323 16.71 -7.78 30.00
CA LEU A 323 17.00 -6.89 28.88
C LEU A 323 16.83 -7.62 27.54
N PRO A 324 15.97 -7.14 26.63
CA PRO A 324 15.86 -7.73 25.30
C PRO A 324 17.12 -7.41 24.47
N ALA A 325 17.40 -8.22 23.45
CA ALA A 325 18.55 -8.02 22.56
C ALA A 325 18.60 -6.60 21.97
N GLY A 326 17.45 -6.02 21.62
CA GLY A 326 17.34 -4.64 21.16
C GLY A 326 17.89 -3.63 22.17
N GLY A 327 17.50 -3.76 23.45
CA GLY A 327 18.01 -2.90 24.52
C GLY A 327 19.50 -3.11 24.80
N HIS A 328 20.01 -4.33 24.61
CA HIS A 328 21.44 -4.61 24.80
C HIS A 328 22.32 -3.97 23.70
N TYR A 329 21.90 -4.07 22.44
CA TYR A 329 22.73 -3.66 21.29
C TYR A 329 22.46 -2.26 20.76
N LEU A 330 21.24 -1.72 20.91
CA LEU A 330 20.90 -0.38 20.38
C LEU A 330 21.01 0.75 21.41
N TYR A 331 20.93 0.46 22.71
CA TYR A 331 21.00 1.53 23.71
C TYR A 331 22.42 2.05 23.92
N HIS A 332 22.49 3.38 24.13
CA HIS A 332 23.63 4.03 24.71
C HIS A 332 23.66 3.72 26.21
N LYS A 333 24.66 2.97 26.66
CA LYS A 333 24.70 2.39 28.01
C LYS A 333 25.96 2.75 28.80
N ASP A 334 27.01 3.23 28.15
CA ASP A 334 28.32 3.49 28.74
C ASP A 334 28.24 4.35 30.01
N PRO A 335 27.47 5.45 30.05
CA PRO A 335 27.35 6.30 31.25
C PRO A 335 26.53 5.66 32.39
N TRP A 336 25.90 4.51 32.15
CA TRP A 336 24.95 3.84 33.05
C TRP A 336 25.48 2.51 33.59
N ILE A 337 26.71 2.13 33.25
CA ILE A 337 27.36 0.92 33.75
C ILE A 337 28.23 1.29 34.95
N PHE A 338 27.90 0.73 36.11
CA PHE A 338 28.68 0.90 37.35
C PHE A 338 28.99 -0.47 37.95
N HIS A 339 30.27 -0.74 38.24
CA HIS A 339 30.72 -2.02 38.79
C HIS A 339 30.17 -3.23 38.02
N GLU A 340 30.32 -3.21 36.69
CA GLU A 340 29.82 -4.23 35.75
C GLU A 340 28.30 -4.43 35.72
N THR A 341 27.52 -3.62 36.45
CA THR A 341 26.06 -3.69 36.50
C THR A 341 25.45 -2.54 35.70
N LEU A 342 24.49 -2.85 34.83
CA LEU A 342 23.77 -1.84 34.06
C LEU A 342 22.61 -1.28 34.87
N TYR A 343 22.63 0.02 35.12
CA TYR A 343 21.58 0.76 35.80
C TYR A 343 20.68 1.39 34.75
N LEU A 344 19.61 0.71 34.36
CA LEU A 344 18.75 1.17 33.27
C LEU A 344 17.74 2.22 33.76
N ASP A 345 17.62 3.35 33.06
CA ASP A 345 16.59 4.33 33.39
C ASP A 345 15.18 3.75 33.17
N LYS A 346 14.21 4.23 33.95
CA LYS A 346 12.85 3.66 33.95
C LYS A 346 12.11 3.80 32.63
N ALA A 347 12.40 4.83 31.84
CA ALA A 347 11.76 5.03 30.54
C ALA A 347 12.32 4.04 29.51
N SER A 348 13.65 3.85 29.49
CA SER A 348 14.31 2.81 28.68
C SER A 348 13.89 1.40 29.10
N ALA A 349 13.75 1.16 30.40
CA ALA A 349 13.23 -0.12 30.92
C ALA A 349 11.79 -0.37 30.46
N PHE A 350 10.92 0.64 30.48
CA PHE A 350 9.57 0.54 29.96
C PHE A 350 9.56 0.21 28.46
N MET A 351 10.37 0.88 27.63
CA MET A 351 10.51 0.53 26.21
C MET A 351 11.03 -0.90 26.01
N CYS A 352 11.87 -1.39 26.93
CA CYS A 352 12.31 -2.79 26.95
C CYS A 352 11.22 -3.78 27.43
N GLY A 353 10.01 -3.34 27.79
CA GLY A 353 8.93 -4.21 28.27
C GLY A 353 8.93 -4.45 29.79
N LEU A 354 9.64 -3.62 30.55
CA LEU A 354 9.68 -3.70 32.01
C LEU A 354 8.84 -2.57 32.61
N VAL A 355 7.65 -2.88 33.10
CA VAL A 355 6.83 -1.92 33.84
C VAL A 355 7.34 -1.88 35.27
N SER A 356 7.89 -0.73 35.67
CA SER A 356 8.55 -0.58 36.97
C SER A 356 7.76 0.29 37.93
N VAL A 357 7.69 -0.15 39.19
CA VAL A 357 7.19 0.63 40.33
C VAL A 357 8.21 0.52 41.46
N SER A 358 8.78 1.66 41.86
CA SER A 358 9.79 1.70 42.93
C SER A 358 9.17 2.16 44.23
N THR A 359 9.47 1.43 45.30
CA THR A 359 9.22 1.82 46.69
C THR A 359 10.57 2.07 47.38
N PRO A 360 10.60 2.69 48.58
CA PRO A 360 11.86 2.90 49.31
C PRO A 360 12.63 1.62 49.66
N HIS A 361 11.99 0.45 49.63
CA HIS A 361 12.57 -0.82 50.07
C HIS A 361 12.70 -1.87 48.95
N ALA A 362 12.00 -1.71 47.85
CA ALA A 362 12.03 -2.64 46.73
C ALA A 362 11.60 -2.00 45.41
N VAL A 363 12.14 -2.49 44.30
CA VAL A 363 11.67 -2.22 42.94
C VAL A 363 10.88 -3.42 42.45
N TYR A 364 9.60 -3.19 42.16
CA TYR A 364 8.72 -4.17 41.53
C TYR A 364 8.78 -3.99 40.02
N LEU A 365 9.04 -5.07 39.30
CA LEU A 365 9.16 -5.12 37.85
C LEU A 365 8.15 -6.13 37.31
N LEU A 366 7.25 -5.70 36.44
CA LEU A 366 6.46 -6.60 35.61
C LEU A 366 7.14 -6.69 34.24
N ASP A 367 7.66 -7.86 33.93
CA ASP A 367 8.19 -8.17 32.59
C ASP A 367 7.04 -8.60 31.68
N THR A 368 6.66 -7.73 30.74
CA THR A 368 5.56 -7.99 29.80
C THR A 368 5.92 -9.04 28.76
N LYS A 369 7.21 -9.35 28.57
CA LYS A 369 7.67 -10.37 27.62
C LYS A 369 7.42 -11.77 28.17
N THR A 370 7.68 -11.98 29.46
CA THR A 370 7.49 -13.27 30.14
C THR A 370 6.21 -13.34 30.97
N TRP A 371 5.50 -12.23 31.14
CA TRP A 371 4.36 -12.07 32.05
C TRP A 371 4.68 -12.43 33.50
N ARG A 372 5.91 -12.17 33.93
CA ARG A 372 6.40 -12.47 35.28
C ARG A 372 6.67 -11.19 36.07
N THR A 373 6.44 -11.27 37.38
CA THR A 373 6.79 -10.21 38.31
C THR A 373 8.10 -10.54 39.01
N HIS A 374 9.02 -9.58 39.02
CA HIS A 374 10.31 -9.66 39.69
C HIS A 374 10.37 -8.58 40.78
N VAL A 375 11.03 -8.89 41.89
CA VAL A 375 11.18 -7.96 43.02
C VAL A 375 12.65 -7.85 43.35
N ILE A 376 13.21 -6.65 43.12
CA ILE A 376 14.58 -6.34 43.50
C ILE A 376 14.53 -5.61 44.84
N LYS A 377 15.00 -6.27 45.90
CA LYS A 377 15.08 -5.66 47.23
C LYS A 377 16.23 -4.65 47.25
N ILE A 378 15.95 -3.43 47.66
CA ILE A 378 16.97 -2.40 47.86
C ILE A 378 17.49 -2.59 49.28
N ASP A 379 18.73 -3.04 49.41
CA ASP A 379 19.34 -3.21 50.73
C ASP A 379 19.49 -1.84 51.41
N LYS A 380 19.22 -1.78 52.72
CA LYS A 380 19.34 -0.51 53.48
C LYS A 380 20.79 -0.01 53.54
N SER A 381 21.75 -0.89 53.25
CA SER A 381 23.19 -0.63 53.15
C SER A 381 23.62 -0.04 51.80
N PHE A 382 22.75 -0.06 50.78
CA PHE A 382 23.09 0.42 49.43
C PHE A 382 23.15 1.96 49.40
N ASP A 383 24.36 2.51 49.46
CA ASP A 383 24.61 3.93 49.28
C ASP A 383 25.16 4.20 47.86
N PRO A 384 24.42 4.91 46.98
CA PRO A 384 24.91 5.26 45.64
C PRO A 384 26.19 6.11 45.67
N ARG A 385 26.54 6.71 46.81
CA ARG A 385 27.82 7.41 47.01
C ARG A 385 29.04 6.49 46.94
N LEU A 386 28.87 5.19 47.18
CA LEU A 386 29.95 4.20 47.06
C LEU A 386 30.28 3.87 45.61
N LEU A 387 29.37 4.17 44.66
CA LEU A 387 29.52 3.82 43.24
C LEU A 387 30.15 4.96 42.42
N THR A 388 29.94 6.21 42.81
CA THR A 388 30.46 7.39 42.11
C THR A 388 30.52 8.61 43.01
N THR A 389 31.54 9.44 42.83
CA THR A 389 31.71 10.72 43.53
C THR A 389 30.90 11.86 42.90
N HIS A 390 30.39 11.67 41.68
CA HIS A 390 29.63 12.68 40.95
C HIS A 390 28.15 12.71 41.38
N LEU A 391 27.72 13.84 41.98
CA LEU A 391 26.34 14.09 42.43
C LEU A 391 25.24 13.82 41.38
N PRO A 392 25.40 14.16 40.08
CA PRO A 392 24.40 13.85 39.06
C PRO A 392 24.22 12.34 38.86
N ASP A 393 25.30 11.57 38.89
CA ASP A 393 25.27 10.12 38.66
C ASP A 393 24.65 9.39 39.86
N GLN A 394 24.92 9.86 41.08
CA GLN A 394 24.23 9.34 42.28
C GLN A 394 22.70 9.48 42.16
N ARG A 395 22.22 10.60 41.62
CA ARG A 395 20.78 10.84 41.40
C ARG A 395 20.20 9.99 40.27
N ARG A 396 20.98 9.72 39.23
CA ARG A 396 20.60 8.81 38.12
C ARG A 396 20.49 7.37 38.62
N ILE A 397 21.51 6.88 39.32
CA ILE A 397 21.56 5.53 39.89
C ILE A 397 20.37 5.31 40.83
N ALA A 398 20.12 6.24 41.76
CA ALA A 398 19.01 6.12 42.72
C ALA A 398 17.61 6.04 42.08
N ARG A 399 17.47 6.46 40.81
CA ARG A 399 16.19 6.47 40.07
C ARG A 399 16.12 5.42 38.96
N SER A 400 17.21 4.70 38.75
CA SER A 400 17.33 3.64 37.75
C SER A 400 16.93 2.27 38.32
N ILE A 401 16.87 1.28 37.44
CA ILE A 401 16.63 -0.12 37.78
C ILE A 401 17.97 -0.85 37.61
N PRO A 402 18.53 -1.43 38.68
CA PRO A 402 19.72 -2.25 38.55
C PRO A 402 19.34 -3.55 37.85
N LEU A 403 19.93 -3.81 36.69
CA LEU A 403 19.73 -5.05 35.95
C LEU A 403 20.68 -6.11 36.52
N VAL A 404 20.26 -6.70 37.64
CA VAL A 404 20.92 -7.84 38.31
C VAL A 404 20.23 -9.14 37.88
N ASP A 405 20.92 -10.27 38.01
CA ASP A 405 20.49 -11.61 37.58
C ASP A 405 19.10 -12.04 38.06
#